data_AF-A0A8H3AZ96-F1
#
_entry.id   AF-A0A8H3AZ96-F1
#
_cell.length_a   1.000
_cell.length_b   1.000
_cell.length_c   1.000
_cell.angle_alpha   90.00
_cell.angle_beta   90.00
_cell.angle_gamma   90.00
#
_symmetry.space_group_name_H-M   'P 1'
#
loop_
_entity.id
_entity.type
_entity.pdbx_description
1 polymer ?
#
loop_
_entity_poly.entity_id
_entity_poly.type
_entity_poly.pdbx_seq_one_letter_code
_entity_poly.pdbx_strand_id
1 'polypeptide(L)'
;MGRTVIAYYCSGHGYGHATRVSAFASHLLELGPQFEVHIVSSAPKHIFSDCLKASEHCHYRYAEIDPVVVQPLAYRVDRDKSVRVLEQFLGQREAKIAQELEWLRKIGASCVLSDSAFLACAAANAASLPCALVTNFTFDSVYSYLGTLFIDESPSPESNPPHEHAAKSELPPDVPIPESVLAPLVDQIVKDYRCADLLLRLPGAIPIPSFSPNHPLPAPNWVDLETCRFKPDVTNTLLEPTEALPLYPSVPFPSGQPKPVSRQIRQAPLLVRHPIPNTDRTQLLNYIGVPSSLHAHKVLIVSFGGQVIKRPTGTRTPSAAPSPNYSPPGSTISLQSPTPPARPRHHRHTSSVASISSLTASNVVNDPERLHAALASPVRIATPSHIYVPGAPPASNPSSPLLSTVRSNSMGPAFTSFFTPPTPGTEFPEPLAPGAFVEINPPKDIYLSVPYSLPTPDDSAESSPIEASLDVPKLIPDGWIAVVCGVSKNWGEEDLPERFFVAPKDVYMPDVTAMGDVLLGKLGYGTCAECVDSCTPFVYVPRALFVEEHGLRMLMEMDGTGVELPRERYEAGDWASAIEEAWALGAEKKLARRLLGARGDARRRRQGQEMAREFEAWLGLWTNPTPTEA
;
A
#
# COMPACT_ATOMS: atom_id res chain seq x y z
N MET A 1 27.30 4.87 -29.93
CA MET A 1 27.64 3.84 -28.91
C MET A 1 26.66 2.69 -29.04
N GLY A 2 26.90 1.57 -28.35
CA GLY A 2 25.89 0.50 -28.24
C GLY A 2 24.69 0.95 -27.40
N ARG A 3 23.60 0.18 -27.44
CA ARG A 3 22.42 0.39 -26.59
C ARG A 3 22.63 -0.36 -25.27
N THR A 4 22.38 0.30 -24.14
CA THR A 4 22.48 -0.26 -22.79
C THR A 4 21.15 -0.89 -22.42
N VAL A 5 21.07 -2.21 -22.49
CA VAL A 5 19.84 -2.96 -22.20
C VAL A 5 19.84 -3.39 -20.73
N ILE A 6 18.87 -2.87 -19.96
CA ILE A 6 18.70 -3.14 -18.54
C ILE A 6 17.50 -4.06 -18.35
N ALA A 7 17.71 -5.23 -17.73
CA ALA A 7 16.62 -6.05 -17.23
C ALA A 7 16.33 -5.67 -15.77
N TYR A 8 15.17 -5.04 -15.50
CA TYR A 8 14.79 -4.58 -14.17
C TYR A 8 13.70 -5.48 -13.59
N TYR A 9 14.12 -6.39 -12.70
CA TYR A 9 13.22 -7.32 -12.02
C TYR A 9 12.55 -6.62 -10.85
N CYS A 10 11.22 -6.69 -10.80
CA CYS A 10 10.38 -6.04 -9.81
C CYS A 10 9.54 -7.07 -9.07
N SER A 11 9.69 -7.13 -7.75
CA SER A 11 8.92 -8.04 -6.90
C SER A 11 7.41 -7.92 -7.11
N GLY A 12 6.71 -9.05 -7.07
CA GLY A 12 5.24 -9.10 -7.14
C GLY A 12 4.52 -8.61 -5.88
N HIS A 13 5.24 -8.32 -4.80
CA HIS A 13 4.70 -8.22 -3.43
C HIS A 13 4.02 -6.88 -3.13
N GLY A 14 3.00 -6.54 -3.91
CA GLY A 14 2.24 -5.30 -3.78
C GLY A 14 2.90 -4.11 -4.46
N TYR A 15 2.10 -3.07 -4.70
CA TYR A 15 2.44 -2.06 -5.71
C TYR A 15 3.56 -1.08 -5.31
N GLY A 16 3.98 -1.04 -4.05
CA GLY A 16 5.11 -0.20 -3.60
C GLY A 16 6.46 -0.56 -4.24
N HIS A 17 6.61 -1.79 -4.72
CA HIS A 17 7.71 -2.23 -5.58
C HIS A 17 7.59 -1.62 -6.98
N ALA A 18 6.42 -1.78 -7.61
CA ALA A 18 6.15 -1.27 -8.94
C ALA A 18 6.25 0.27 -9.03
N THR A 19 5.86 1.03 -7.99
CA THR A 19 5.98 2.50 -7.98
C THR A 19 7.42 2.98 -7.96
N ARG A 20 8.29 2.38 -7.13
CA ARG A 20 9.71 2.78 -7.03
C ARG A 20 10.55 2.30 -8.22
N VAL A 21 10.23 1.12 -8.77
CA VAL A 21 10.77 0.64 -10.05
C VAL A 21 10.38 1.58 -11.19
N SER A 22 9.11 1.98 -11.28
CA SER A 22 8.66 2.93 -12.31
C SER A 22 9.36 4.29 -12.20
N ALA A 23 9.56 4.81 -10.99
CA ALA A 23 10.28 6.06 -10.76
C ALA A 23 11.74 6.00 -11.25
N PHE A 24 12.50 4.96 -10.84
CA PHE A 24 13.91 4.85 -11.26
C PHE A 24 14.04 4.48 -12.75
N ALA A 25 13.15 3.65 -13.30
CA ALA A 25 13.11 3.36 -14.73
C ALA A 25 12.93 4.63 -15.57
N SER A 26 12.03 5.54 -15.16
CA SER A 26 11.88 6.85 -15.82
C SER A 26 13.17 7.66 -15.79
N HIS A 27 13.87 7.77 -14.65
CA HIS A 27 15.13 8.51 -14.58
C HIS A 27 16.27 7.90 -15.40
N LEU A 28 16.31 6.57 -15.56
CA LEU A 28 17.26 5.91 -16.48
C LEU A 28 16.94 6.23 -17.95
N LEU A 29 15.65 6.25 -18.31
CA LEU A 29 15.20 6.61 -19.67
C LEU A 29 15.37 8.11 -19.97
N GLU A 30 15.32 8.98 -18.95
CA GLU A 30 15.64 10.41 -19.03
C GLU A 30 17.12 10.70 -19.36
N LEU A 31 18.04 9.73 -19.18
CA LEU A 31 19.45 9.89 -19.58
C LEU A 31 19.67 9.84 -21.10
N GLY A 32 18.69 9.32 -21.86
CA GLY A 32 18.69 9.34 -23.32
C GLY A 32 18.38 8.00 -24.00
N PRO A 33 18.24 8.01 -25.34
CA PRO A 33 17.80 6.85 -26.13
C PRO A 33 18.80 5.68 -26.17
N GLN A 34 20.00 5.85 -25.60
CA GLN A 34 20.93 4.75 -25.39
C GLN A 34 20.41 3.72 -24.38
N PHE A 35 19.48 4.08 -23.49
CA PHE A 35 18.92 3.16 -22.50
C PHE A 35 17.67 2.44 -23.00
N GLU A 36 17.60 1.14 -22.72
CA GLU A 36 16.42 0.28 -22.93
C GLU A 36 16.13 -0.47 -21.63
N VAL A 37 14.88 -0.41 -21.14
CA VAL A 37 14.51 -0.97 -19.82
C VAL A 37 13.41 -2.02 -19.96
N HIS A 38 13.76 -3.29 -19.73
CA HIS A 38 12.82 -4.41 -19.66
C HIS A 38 12.42 -4.67 -18.22
N ILE A 39 11.23 -4.21 -17.83
CA ILE A 39 10.63 -4.50 -16.52
C ILE A 39 10.15 -5.95 -16.51
N VAL A 40 10.58 -6.74 -15.53
CA VAL A 40 10.20 -8.14 -15.35
C VAL A 40 9.47 -8.28 -14.02
N SER A 41 8.19 -8.67 -14.03
CA SER A 41 7.42 -8.77 -12.79
C SER A 41 6.19 -9.68 -12.92
N SER A 42 5.73 -10.21 -11.79
CA SER A 42 4.40 -10.81 -11.67
C SER A 42 3.31 -9.77 -11.37
N ALA A 43 3.69 -8.54 -10.99
CA ALA A 43 2.75 -7.44 -10.75
C ALA A 43 2.06 -6.99 -12.06
N PRO A 44 0.79 -6.53 -12.01
CA PRO A 44 0.03 -6.20 -13.21
C PRO A 44 0.65 -5.07 -14.05
N LYS A 45 0.78 -5.28 -15.37
CA LYS A 45 1.38 -4.32 -16.33
C LYS A 45 0.87 -2.87 -16.19
N HIS A 46 -0.40 -2.67 -15.84
CA HIS A 46 -0.99 -1.34 -15.74
C HIS A 46 -0.43 -0.50 -14.58
N ILE A 47 0.19 -1.09 -13.55
CA ILE A 47 0.83 -0.34 -12.46
C ILE A 47 2.11 0.37 -12.97
N PHE A 48 2.74 -0.17 -14.02
CA PHE A 48 3.91 0.41 -14.69
C PHE A 48 3.53 1.35 -15.84
N SER A 49 2.28 1.83 -15.92
CA SER A 49 1.81 2.60 -17.10
C SER A 49 2.62 3.87 -17.35
N ASP A 50 3.22 4.42 -16.30
CA ASP A 50 3.78 5.77 -16.27
C ASP A 50 5.11 5.78 -17.07
N CYS A 51 6.03 4.86 -16.75
CA CYS A 51 7.26 4.66 -17.53
C CYS A 51 6.99 4.00 -18.91
N LEU A 52 6.04 3.06 -19.00
CA LEU A 52 5.68 2.39 -20.26
C LEU A 52 5.02 3.31 -21.31
N LYS A 53 4.46 4.45 -20.90
CA LYS A 53 3.95 5.51 -21.80
C LYS A 53 5.00 6.59 -22.07
N ALA A 54 5.94 6.82 -21.15
CA ALA A 54 6.94 7.88 -21.26
C ALA A 54 8.05 7.59 -22.28
N SER A 55 8.34 6.32 -22.59
CA SER A 55 9.35 5.95 -23.59
C SER A 55 9.01 4.66 -24.33
N GLU A 56 9.17 4.68 -25.66
CA GLU A 56 9.14 3.49 -26.50
C GLU A 56 10.30 2.51 -26.24
N HIS A 57 11.30 2.90 -25.43
CA HIS A 57 12.39 2.04 -24.98
C HIS A 57 12.10 1.37 -23.62
N CYS A 58 10.88 1.53 -23.09
CA CYS A 58 10.41 0.83 -21.89
C CYS A 58 9.53 -0.37 -22.28
N HIS A 59 9.85 -1.53 -21.73
CA HIS A 59 9.24 -2.81 -22.07
C HIS A 59 8.82 -3.55 -20.79
N TYR A 60 7.83 -4.44 -20.90
CA TYR A 60 7.33 -5.24 -19.77
C TYR A 60 7.19 -6.71 -20.18
N ARG A 61 7.71 -7.61 -19.34
CA ARG A 61 7.48 -9.05 -19.39
C ARG A 61 6.87 -9.53 -18.07
N TYR A 62 5.80 -10.31 -18.17
CA TYR A 62 5.26 -11.06 -17.03
C TYR A 62 6.18 -12.24 -16.70
N ALA A 63 6.58 -12.39 -15.44
CA ALA A 63 7.30 -13.57 -14.95
C ALA A 63 7.16 -13.74 -13.43
N GLU A 64 7.09 -15.00 -12.96
CA GLU A 64 7.10 -15.35 -11.54
C GLU A 64 8.55 -15.53 -11.04
N ILE A 65 9.13 -14.43 -10.57
CA ILE A 65 10.57 -14.29 -10.24
C ILE A 65 10.86 -14.20 -8.74
N ASP A 66 9.81 -14.26 -7.90
CA ASP A 66 9.87 -14.25 -6.44
C ASP A 66 8.70 -15.05 -5.79
N PRO A 67 8.88 -15.59 -4.56
CA PRO A 67 7.86 -16.36 -3.83
C PRO A 67 7.00 -15.49 -2.89
N VAL A 68 5.68 -15.50 -3.10
CA VAL A 68 4.71 -14.66 -2.36
C VAL A 68 4.60 -15.01 -0.87
N VAL A 69 4.87 -14.02 0.00
CA VAL A 69 4.50 -14.07 1.43
C VAL A 69 2.99 -13.91 1.55
N VAL A 70 2.32 -14.90 2.12
CA VAL A 70 0.87 -15.02 2.11
C VAL A 70 0.24 -14.22 3.24
N GLN A 71 -0.63 -13.28 2.87
CA GLN A 71 -1.32 -12.37 3.80
C GLN A 71 -2.84 -12.63 3.73
N PRO A 72 -3.43 -13.39 4.68
CA PRO A 72 -4.88 -13.61 4.71
C PRO A 72 -5.67 -12.37 5.16
N LEU A 73 -5.04 -11.49 5.94
CA LEU A 73 -5.55 -10.17 6.31
C LEU A 73 -4.45 -9.13 6.04
N ALA A 74 -4.82 -7.85 5.90
CA ALA A 74 -3.88 -6.81 5.51
C ALA A 74 -2.74 -6.52 6.53
N TYR A 75 -2.86 -7.02 7.76
CA TYR A 75 -1.87 -6.95 8.85
C TYR A 75 -1.33 -8.32 9.32
N ARG A 76 -1.86 -9.45 8.82
CA ARG A 76 -1.51 -10.82 9.27
C ARG A 76 -0.73 -11.57 8.20
N VAL A 77 0.17 -12.45 8.62
CA VAL A 77 0.93 -13.36 7.75
C VAL A 77 0.52 -14.80 8.06
N ASP A 78 0.27 -15.60 7.02
CA ASP A 78 0.13 -17.05 7.12
C ASP A 78 1.54 -17.65 6.99
N ARG A 79 2.19 -17.91 8.13
CA ARG A 79 3.61 -18.29 8.16
C ARG A 79 3.86 -19.63 7.47
N ASP A 80 3.12 -20.68 7.86
CA ASP A 80 3.26 -22.02 7.28
C ASP A 80 2.99 -22.04 5.77
N LYS A 81 1.99 -21.29 5.28
CA LYS A 81 1.73 -21.22 3.84
C LYS A 81 2.77 -20.38 3.09
N SER A 82 3.32 -19.34 3.71
CA SER A 82 4.45 -18.58 3.16
C SER A 82 5.69 -19.46 3.01
N VAL A 83 6.02 -20.28 4.02
CA VAL A 83 7.11 -21.27 3.95
C VAL A 83 6.88 -22.27 2.82
N ARG A 84 5.68 -22.86 2.72
CA ARG A 84 5.35 -23.82 1.64
C ARG A 84 5.41 -23.21 0.23
N VAL A 85 5.08 -21.92 0.07
CA VAL A 85 5.26 -21.19 -1.19
C VAL A 85 6.75 -20.98 -1.50
N LEU A 86 7.58 -20.66 -0.50
CA LEU A 86 9.03 -20.55 -0.65
C LEU A 86 9.67 -21.91 -1.01
N GLU A 87 9.30 -23.00 -0.33
CA GLU A 87 9.76 -24.37 -0.64
C GLU A 87 9.43 -24.75 -2.09
N GLN A 88 8.18 -24.53 -2.51
CA GLN A 88 7.74 -24.82 -3.88
C GLN A 88 8.50 -23.99 -4.92
N PHE A 89 8.78 -22.71 -4.64
CA PHE A 89 9.54 -21.83 -5.53
C PHE A 89 11.02 -22.24 -5.62
N LEU A 90 11.66 -22.51 -4.49
CA LEU A 90 13.06 -22.96 -4.45
C LEU A 90 13.23 -24.34 -5.11
N GLY A 91 12.24 -25.22 -5.01
CA GLY A 91 12.18 -26.47 -5.78
C GLY A 91 12.14 -26.29 -7.31
N GLN A 92 11.88 -25.08 -7.80
CA GLN A 92 11.94 -24.70 -9.21
C GLN A 92 13.12 -23.78 -9.56
N ARG A 93 13.99 -23.44 -8.60
CA ARG A 93 15.02 -22.40 -8.72
C ARG A 93 15.90 -22.55 -9.97
N GLU A 94 16.54 -23.71 -10.16
CA GLU A 94 17.48 -23.90 -11.27
C GLU A 94 16.80 -23.79 -12.64
N ALA A 95 15.56 -24.28 -12.76
CA ALA A 95 14.79 -24.19 -14.00
C ALA A 95 14.41 -22.74 -14.32
N LYS A 96 14.01 -21.97 -13.30
CA LYS A 96 13.75 -20.53 -13.45
C LYS A 96 15.05 -19.77 -13.79
N ILE A 97 16.18 -20.04 -13.12
CA ILE A 97 17.49 -19.43 -13.47
C ILE A 97 17.89 -19.74 -14.91
N ALA A 98 17.73 -20.97 -15.39
CA ALA A 98 18.04 -21.35 -16.77
C ALA A 98 17.14 -20.61 -17.80
N GLN A 99 15.85 -20.45 -17.51
CA GLN A 99 14.92 -19.67 -18.32
C GLN A 99 15.32 -18.19 -18.39
N GLU A 100 15.66 -17.60 -17.24
CA GLU A 100 16.02 -16.17 -17.14
C GLU A 100 17.38 -15.89 -17.76
N LEU A 101 18.35 -16.80 -17.61
CA LEU A 101 19.66 -16.77 -18.29
C LEU A 101 19.51 -16.70 -19.82
N GLU A 102 18.68 -17.57 -20.40
CA GLU A 102 18.46 -17.61 -21.84
C GLU A 102 17.72 -16.35 -22.33
N TRP A 103 16.76 -15.84 -21.55
CA TRP A 103 16.07 -14.59 -21.89
C TRP A 103 17.00 -13.36 -21.81
N LEU A 104 17.84 -13.25 -20.78
CA LEU A 104 18.84 -12.17 -20.63
C LEU A 104 19.81 -12.13 -21.82
N ARG A 105 20.29 -13.30 -22.26
CA ARG A 105 21.11 -13.44 -23.48
C ARG A 105 20.34 -13.02 -24.73
N LYS A 106 19.09 -13.48 -24.87
CA LYS A 106 18.24 -13.18 -26.04
C LYS A 106 17.95 -11.69 -26.23
N ILE A 107 17.83 -10.91 -25.15
CA ILE A 107 17.64 -9.45 -25.25
C ILE A 107 18.96 -8.66 -25.33
N GLY A 108 20.12 -9.33 -25.23
CA GLY A 108 21.41 -8.65 -25.20
C GLY A 108 21.63 -7.82 -23.92
N ALA A 109 21.10 -8.29 -22.78
CA ALA A 109 21.14 -7.56 -21.51
C ALA A 109 22.58 -7.16 -21.14
N SER A 110 22.78 -5.87 -20.85
CA SER A 110 24.05 -5.28 -20.42
C SER A 110 24.18 -5.26 -18.89
N CYS A 111 23.06 -5.19 -18.17
CA CYS A 111 23.01 -5.19 -16.71
C CYS A 111 21.66 -5.71 -16.19
N VAL A 112 21.65 -6.23 -14.97
CA VAL A 112 20.45 -6.58 -14.22
C VAL A 112 20.24 -5.62 -13.05
N LEU A 113 19.07 -5.00 -12.99
CA LEU A 113 18.56 -4.36 -11.78
C LEU A 113 17.58 -5.32 -11.09
N SER A 114 17.66 -5.40 -9.76
CA SER A 114 16.71 -6.14 -8.95
C SER A 114 16.08 -5.25 -7.88
N ASP A 115 14.76 -5.27 -7.80
CA ASP A 115 13.97 -4.68 -6.73
C ASP A 115 13.41 -5.81 -5.85
N SER A 116 14.19 -6.15 -4.81
CA SER A 116 14.00 -7.28 -3.89
C SER A 116 13.94 -8.70 -4.50
N ALA A 117 13.99 -8.89 -5.82
CA ALA A 117 13.95 -10.23 -6.43
C ALA A 117 15.31 -10.96 -6.38
N PHE A 118 15.49 -11.90 -5.44
CA PHE A 118 16.77 -12.61 -5.27
C PHE A 118 17.18 -13.45 -6.49
N LEU A 119 16.23 -14.14 -7.12
CA LEU A 119 16.45 -14.99 -8.29
C LEU A 119 17.13 -14.22 -9.44
N ALA A 120 16.81 -12.93 -9.61
CA ALA A 120 17.39 -12.07 -10.62
C ALA A 120 18.91 -11.88 -10.43
N CYS A 121 19.37 -11.79 -9.19
CA CYS A 121 20.79 -11.65 -8.85
C CYS A 121 21.57 -12.93 -9.21
N ALA A 122 20.99 -14.11 -8.93
CA ALA A 122 21.56 -15.39 -9.34
C ALA A 122 21.58 -15.56 -10.87
N ALA A 123 20.48 -15.20 -11.56
CA ALA A 123 20.40 -15.22 -13.02
C ALA A 123 21.40 -14.24 -13.69
N ALA A 124 21.64 -13.07 -13.10
CA ALA A 124 22.65 -12.12 -13.57
C ALA A 124 24.08 -12.70 -13.50
N ASN A 125 24.45 -13.32 -12.37
CA ASN A 125 25.75 -13.97 -12.24
C ASN A 125 25.88 -15.18 -13.19
N ALA A 126 24.82 -15.97 -13.36
CA ALA A 126 24.78 -17.07 -14.34
C ALA A 126 24.95 -16.57 -15.80
N ALA A 127 24.51 -15.34 -16.09
CA ALA A 127 24.68 -14.66 -17.38
C ALA A 127 26.03 -13.93 -17.53
N SER A 128 26.88 -13.94 -16.50
CA SER A 128 28.10 -13.13 -16.39
C SER A 128 27.87 -11.62 -16.51
N LEU A 129 26.73 -11.13 -16.00
CA LEU A 129 26.34 -9.72 -16.04
C LEU A 129 26.56 -9.02 -14.68
N PRO A 130 26.82 -7.69 -14.69
CA PRO A 130 26.73 -6.87 -13.49
C PRO A 130 25.31 -6.83 -12.95
N CYS A 131 25.16 -6.88 -11.62
CA CYS A 131 23.86 -6.79 -10.96
C CYS A 131 23.84 -5.71 -9.88
N ALA A 132 22.84 -4.82 -9.90
CA ALA A 132 22.56 -3.91 -8.80
C ALA A 132 21.20 -4.20 -8.15
N LEU A 133 21.18 -4.17 -6.82
CA LEU A 133 19.99 -4.32 -5.98
C LEU A 133 19.53 -2.91 -5.56
N VAL A 134 18.27 -2.57 -5.84
CA VAL A 134 17.65 -1.27 -5.50
C VAL A 134 16.56 -1.54 -4.49
N THR A 135 16.83 -1.36 -3.19
CA THR A 135 15.84 -1.68 -2.14
C THR A 135 16.15 -1.05 -0.79
N ASN A 136 15.15 -1.03 0.09
CA ASN A 136 15.28 -0.82 1.53
C ASN A 136 15.23 -2.15 2.34
N PHE A 137 14.78 -3.26 1.75
CA PHE A 137 14.70 -4.58 2.41
C PHE A 137 14.87 -5.77 1.44
N THR A 138 15.24 -6.93 1.98
CA THR A 138 15.41 -8.19 1.24
C THR A 138 14.60 -9.34 1.86
N PHE A 139 14.28 -10.36 1.05
CA PHE A 139 13.40 -11.47 1.46
C PHE A 139 14.05 -12.50 2.37
N ASP A 140 15.38 -12.57 2.44
CA ASP A 140 16.10 -13.33 3.47
C ASP A 140 15.73 -12.83 4.88
N SER A 141 15.74 -11.50 5.06
CA SER A 141 15.25 -10.84 6.27
C SER A 141 13.78 -11.18 6.54
N VAL A 142 12.89 -11.00 5.56
CA VAL A 142 11.44 -11.22 5.71
C VAL A 142 11.10 -12.68 6.04
N TYR A 143 11.69 -13.66 5.33
CA TYR A 143 11.41 -15.08 5.58
C TYR A 143 12.02 -15.57 6.90
N SER A 144 13.20 -15.08 7.31
CA SER A 144 13.74 -15.38 8.64
C SER A 144 12.88 -14.79 9.78
N TYR A 145 12.17 -13.68 9.51
CA TYR A 145 11.29 -13.05 10.47
C TYR A 145 10.00 -13.85 10.76
N LEU A 146 9.69 -14.87 9.96
CA LEU A 146 8.61 -15.82 10.29
C LEU A 146 8.89 -16.61 11.59
N GLY A 147 10.12 -16.61 12.09
CA GLY A 147 10.50 -17.11 13.42
C GLY A 147 10.33 -16.11 14.56
N THR A 148 9.80 -14.90 14.32
CA THR A 148 9.65 -13.88 15.38
C THR A 148 8.68 -14.32 16.48
N LEU A 149 8.98 -13.93 17.72
CA LEU A 149 8.16 -14.26 18.90
C LEU A 149 6.96 -13.32 19.10
N PHE A 150 6.83 -12.25 18.30
CA PHE A 150 5.54 -11.54 18.21
C PHE A 150 4.48 -12.48 17.66
N ILE A 151 3.32 -12.53 18.32
CA ILE A 151 2.16 -13.33 17.92
C ILE A 151 1.04 -12.39 17.48
N ASP A 152 0.40 -12.67 16.35
CA ASP A 152 -0.81 -11.98 15.88
C ASP A 152 -2.04 -12.46 16.67
N GLU A 153 -2.07 -12.16 17.96
CA GLU A 153 -3.18 -12.51 18.84
C GLU A 153 -4.48 -11.85 18.34
N SER A 154 -5.40 -12.69 17.88
CA SER A 154 -6.77 -12.28 17.60
C SER A 154 -7.51 -12.27 18.95
N PRO A 155 -8.12 -11.14 19.37
CA PRO A 155 -8.58 -10.97 20.75
C PRO A 155 -9.52 -12.11 21.17
N SER A 156 -9.19 -12.75 22.29
CA SER A 156 -9.88 -13.95 22.76
C SER A 156 -11.29 -13.61 23.27
N PRO A 157 -12.32 -14.41 22.94
CA PRO A 157 -13.71 -14.13 23.33
C PRO A 157 -14.03 -14.58 24.77
N GLU A 158 -13.12 -14.40 25.74
CA GLU A 158 -13.26 -14.90 27.11
C GLU A 158 -14.30 -14.15 27.98
N SER A 159 -15.03 -13.20 27.39
CA SER A 159 -16.07 -12.40 28.06
C SER A 159 -17.51 -12.70 27.61
N ASN A 160 -17.73 -13.59 26.63
CA ASN A 160 -19.07 -13.89 26.11
C ASN A 160 -19.51 -15.36 26.36
N PRO A 161 -20.76 -15.60 26.79
CA PRO A 161 -21.30 -16.95 26.98
C PRO A 161 -21.47 -17.69 25.63
N PRO A 162 -21.57 -19.04 25.63
CA PRO A 162 -21.58 -19.84 24.40
C PRO A 162 -22.87 -19.64 23.60
N HIS A 163 -22.81 -18.75 22.60
CA HIS A 163 -23.80 -18.66 21.54
C HIS A 163 -23.36 -19.50 20.33
N GLU A 164 -24.21 -20.45 19.95
CA GLU A 164 -23.91 -21.45 18.93
C GLU A 164 -23.91 -20.87 17.50
N HIS A 165 -23.07 -21.45 16.64
CA HIS A 165 -23.16 -21.36 15.18
C HIS A 165 -23.02 -19.97 14.51
N ALA A 166 -22.10 -19.13 14.99
CA ALA A 166 -21.40 -18.20 14.10
C ALA A 166 -20.34 -18.95 13.30
N ALA A 167 -20.39 -18.90 11.96
CA ALA A 167 -19.42 -19.56 11.08
C ALA A 167 -18.08 -18.82 11.08
N LYS A 168 -17.23 -19.10 12.08
CA LYS A 168 -15.85 -18.61 12.10
C LYS A 168 -15.10 -19.08 10.85
N SER A 169 -14.54 -18.15 10.09
CA SER A 169 -13.39 -18.43 9.24
C SER A 169 -12.16 -18.53 10.15
N GLU A 170 -11.95 -19.70 10.78
CA GLU A 170 -10.81 -19.92 11.68
C GLU A 170 -9.50 -19.86 10.88
N LEU A 171 -8.89 -18.67 10.88
CA LEU A 171 -7.53 -18.47 10.40
C LEU A 171 -6.58 -19.31 11.25
N PRO A 172 -5.57 -19.97 10.66
CA PRO A 172 -4.65 -20.83 11.40
C PRO A 172 -3.97 -20.03 12.53
N PRO A 173 -3.71 -20.66 13.69
CA PRO A 173 -3.04 -20.00 14.80
C PRO A 173 -1.68 -19.46 14.33
N ASP A 174 -1.34 -18.25 14.77
CA ASP A 174 -0.06 -17.65 14.41
C ASP A 174 1.05 -18.27 15.27
N VAL A 175 1.81 -19.19 14.69
CA VAL A 175 2.86 -19.95 15.37
C VAL A 175 4.22 -19.59 14.74
N PRO A 176 5.24 -19.19 15.53
CA PRO A 176 6.57 -18.92 15.00
C PRO A 176 7.19 -20.17 14.37
N ILE A 177 7.68 -20.03 13.14
CA ILE A 177 8.30 -21.15 12.42
C ILE A 177 9.71 -21.40 12.99
N PRO A 178 10.08 -22.64 13.35
CA PRO A 178 11.41 -22.94 13.89
C PRO A 178 12.54 -22.55 12.92
N GLU A 179 13.63 -22.01 13.48
CA GLU A 179 14.82 -21.61 12.71
C GLU A 179 15.40 -22.78 11.90
N SER A 180 15.31 -24.03 12.39
CA SER A 180 15.73 -25.23 11.67
C SER A 180 14.96 -25.51 10.37
N VAL A 181 13.77 -24.93 10.19
CA VAL A 181 12.98 -24.98 8.96
C VAL A 181 13.32 -23.78 8.07
N LEU A 182 13.46 -22.59 8.66
CA LEU A 182 13.70 -21.35 7.90
C LEU A 182 15.14 -21.26 7.36
N ALA A 183 16.14 -21.57 8.17
CA ALA A 183 17.55 -21.30 7.85
C ALA A 183 18.02 -21.93 6.52
N PRO A 184 17.72 -23.21 6.18
CA PRO A 184 18.14 -23.77 4.88
C PRO A 184 17.53 -23.07 3.67
N LEU A 185 16.31 -22.54 3.79
CA LEU A 185 15.61 -21.81 2.72
C LEU A 185 16.13 -20.38 2.61
N VAL A 186 16.29 -19.72 3.77
CA VAL A 186 16.85 -18.36 3.90
C VAL A 186 18.29 -18.31 3.41
N ASP A 187 19.13 -19.29 3.74
CA ASP A 187 20.49 -19.44 3.23
C ASP A 187 20.55 -19.45 1.69
N GLN A 188 19.54 -20.01 1.03
CA GLN A 188 19.48 -19.99 -0.43
C GLN A 188 19.10 -18.61 -0.97
N ILE A 189 18.18 -17.91 -0.31
CA ILE A 189 17.86 -16.51 -0.64
C ILE A 189 19.10 -15.61 -0.45
N VAL A 190 19.86 -15.80 0.64
CA VAL A 190 21.12 -15.10 0.91
C VAL A 190 22.11 -15.35 -0.23
N LYS A 191 22.40 -16.62 -0.57
CA LYS A 191 23.32 -17.00 -1.68
C LYS A 191 22.95 -16.32 -3.00
N ASP A 192 21.66 -16.13 -3.26
CA ASP A 192 21.19 -15.48 -4.48
C ASP A 192 21.44 -13.97 -4.45
N TYR A 193 21.16 -13.25 -3.36
CA TYR A 193 21.57 -11.85 -3.19
C TYR A 193 23.10 -11.67 -3.07
N ARG A 194 23.85 -12.70 -2.65
CA ARG A 194 25.34 -12.69 -2.67
C ARG A 194 25.88 -12.57 -4.11
N CYS A 195 25.09 -12.82 -5.15
CA CYS A 195 25.47 -12.58 -6.54
C CYS A 195 25.37 -11.11 -6.99
N ALA A 196 24.67 -10.23 -6.25
CA ALA A 196 24.58 -8.80 -6.53
C ALA A 196 25.90 -8.05 -6.23
N ASP A 197 26.12 -6.91 -6.87
CA ASP A 197 27.39 -6.18 -6.82
C ASP A 197 27.26 -4.79 -6.19
N LEU A 198 26.24 -4.03 -6.60
CA LEU A 198 25.91 -2.73 -6.03
C LEU A 198 24.59 -2.82 -5.24
N LEU A 199 24.55 -2.26 -4.04
CA LEU A 199 23.31 -1.95 -3.32
C LEU A 199 23.06 -0.44 -3.38
N LEU A 200 21.99 -0.06 -4.08
CA LEU A 200 21.39 1.26 -4.00
C LEU A 200 20.38 1.23 -2.82
N ARG A 201 20.89 1.52 -1.61
CA ARG A 201 20.15 1.40 -0.34
C ARG A 201 19.11 2.51 -0.26
N LEU A 202 17.83 2.19 -0.46
CA LEU A 202 16.75 3.18 -0.38
C LEU A 202 16.46 3.61 1.07
N PRO A 203 15.89 4.80 1.31
CA PRO A 203 15.51 5.25 2.65
C PRO A 203 14.51 4.32 3.36
N GLY A 204 14.50 4.36 4.69
CA GLY A 204 13.71 3.43 5.51
C GLY A 204 14.23 1.98 5.43
N ALA A 205 15.56 1.84 5.38
CA ALA A 205 16.24 0.56 5.25
C ALA A 205 16.17 -0.28 6.53
N ILE A 206 16.24 -1.59 6.33
CA ILE A 206 16.58 -2.59 7.35
C ILE A 206 17.96 -3.19 7.01
N PRO A 207 18.57 -4.00 7.90
CA PRO A 207 19.81 -4.71 7.55
C PRO A 207 19.66 -5.58 6.29
N ILE A 208 20.71 -5.59 5.46
CA ILE A 208 20.81 -6.36 4.21
C ILE A 208 21.98 -7.36 4.36
N PRO A 209 21.76 -8.55 4.94
CA PRO A 209 22.84 -9.43 5.40
C PRO A 209 23.69 -10.02 4.28
N SER A 210 23.16 -10.05 3.05
CA SER A 210 23.91 -10.43 1.85
C SER A 210 25.00 -9.42 1.43
N PHE A 211 24.97 -8.17 1.94
CA PHE A 211 25.98 -7.14 1.66
C PHE A 211 26.99 -6.95 2.79
N SER A 212 26.56 -6.93 4.06
CA SER A 212 27.41 -6.62 5.22
C SER A 212 27.21 -7.61 6.38
N PRO A 213 28.29 -8.02 7.09
CA PRO A 213 28.21 -8.97 8.20
C PRO A 213 27.71 -8.37 9.53
N ASN A 214 27.55 -7.05 9.65
CA ASN A 214 27.29 -6.38 10.94
C ASN A 214 26.05 -6.91 11.67
N HIS A 215 24.99 -7.22 10.91
CA HIS A 215 23.69 -7.65 11.44
C HIS A 215 23.26 -8.95 10.75
N PRO A 216 23.77 -10.10 11.22
CA PRO A 216 23.48 -11.40 10.64
C PRO A 216 22.03 -11.85 10.92
N LEU A 217 21.57 -12.80 10.13
CA LEU A 217 20.27 -13.48 10.31
C LEU A 217 20.32 -14.43 11.52
N PRO A 218 19.15 -14.81 12.10
CA PRO A 218 17.79 -14.47 11.71
C PRO A 218 17.34 -13.07 12.18
N ALA A 219 16.50 -12.42 11.38
CA ALA A 219 16.07 -11.03 11.57
C ALA A 219 15.33 -10.70 12.89
N PRO A 220 14.63 -11.62 13.59
CA PRO A 220 14.09 -11.33 14.92
C PRO A 220 15.14 -10.84 15.92
N ASN A 221 16.41 -11.24 15.76
CA ASN A 221 17.50 -10.80 16.63
C ASN A 221 17.80 -9.29 16.56
N TRP A 222 17.36 -8.59 15.52
CA TRP A 222 17.53 -7.14 15.35
C TRP A 222 16.50 -6.31 16.11
N VAL A 223 15.40 -6.93 16.54
CA VAL A 223 14.26 -6.26 17.15
C VAL A 223 14.23 -6.57 18.64
N ASP A 224 13.89 -5.56 19.43
CA ASP A 224 13.62 -5.68 20.86
C ASP A 224 12.14 -6.03 21.08
N LEU A 225 11.87 -7.05 21.89
CA LEU A 225 10.52 -7.62 22.04
C LEU A 225 9.64 -6.80 23.01
N GLU A 226 10.22 -6.04 23.93
CA GLU A 226 9.47 -5.23 24.90
C GLU A 226 9.03 -3.90 24.29
N THR A 227 9.92 -3.26 23.52
CA THR A 227 9.67 -1.96 22.87
C THR A 227 9.11 -2.08 21.45
N CYS A 228 9.13 -3.27 20.84
CA CYS A 228 8.77 -3.53 19.44
C CYS A 228 9.56 -2.67 18.42
N ARG A 229 10.78 -2.21 18.78
CA ARG A 229 11.67 -1.38 17.93
C ARG A 229 12.96 -2.11 17.56
N PHE A 230 13.69 -1.59 16.57
CA PHE A 230 15.07 -2.02 16.35
C PHE A 230 15.94 -1.70 17.57
N LYS A 231 16.90 -2.58 17.86
CA LYS A 231 17.89 -2.38 18.92
C LYS A 231 18.84 -1.20 18.57
N PRO A 232 19.41 -0.50 19.57
CA PRO A 232 20.20 0.72 19.33
C PRO A 232 21.41 0.53 18.39
N ASP A 233 22.06 -0.64 18.45
CA ASP A 233 23.16 -1.02 17.55
C ASP A 233 22.70 -1.15 16.09
N VAL A 234 21.52 -1.73 15.86
CA VAL A 234 20.90 -1.83 14.54
C VAL A 234 20.58 -0.44 13.99
N THR A 235 19.97 0.44 14.78
CA THR A 235 19.66 1.81 14.35
C THR A 235 20.93 2.62 14.07
N ASN A 236 21.98 2.46 14.88
CA ASN A 236 23.26 3.14 14.67
C ASN A 236 23.90 2.74 13.33
N THR A 237 24.03 1.43 13.06
CA THR A 237 24.58 0.94 11.78
C THR A 237 23.75 1.33 10.55
N LEU A 238 22.44 1.53 10.70
CA LEU A 238 21.60 2.02 9.60
C LEU A 238 21.80 3.53 9.32
N LEU A 239 22.14 4.32 10.35
CA LEU A 239 22.41 5.76 10.25
C LEU A 239 23.87 6.08 9.85
N GLU A 240 24.79 5.11 9.96
CA GLU A 240 26.17 5.25 9.50
C GLU A 240 26.28 5.46 7.96
N PRO A 241 27.30 6.21 7.49
CA PRO A 241 27.62 6.33 6.06
C PRO A 241 27.87 4.96 5.41
N THR A 242 27.40 4.79 4.17
CA THR A 242 27.45 3.50 3.47
C THR A 242 28.87 2.99 3.18
N GLU A 243 29.85 3.88 3.26
CA GLU A 243 31.27 3.67 2.99
C GLU A 243 32.03 3.15 4.22
N ALA A 244 31.45 3.29 5.42
CA ALA A 244 32.01 2.77 6.68
C ALA A 244 31.62 1.31 6.94
N LEU A 245 30.59 0.79 6.25
CA LEU A 245 30.07 -0.56 6.47
C LEU A 245 31.03 -1.61 5.87
N PRO A 246 31.48 -2.61 6.64
CA PRO A 246 32.29 -3.69 6.09
C PRO A 246 31.46 -4.50 5.08
N LEU A 247 32.06 -4.81 3.94
CA LEU A 247 31.41 -5.53 2.85
C LEU A 247 32.01 -6.91 2.69
N TYR A 248 31.15 -7.90 2.44
CA TYR A 248 31.62 -9.20 1.94
C TYR A 248 32.19 -9.06 0.51
N PRO A 249 33.20 -9.88 0.11
CA PRO A 249 33.79 -9.81 -1.23
C PRO A 249 32.79 -10.17 -2.35
N SER A 250 33.13 -9.81 -3.58
CA SER A 250 32.38 -10.19 -4.78
C SER A 250 32.34 -11.71 -4.97
N VAL A 251 31.17 -12.27 -5.32
CA VAL A 251 31.07 -13.67 -5.78
C VAL A 251 31.57 -13.73 -7.24
N PRO A 252 32.57 -14.58 -7.57
CA PRO A 252 33.07 -14.72 -8.94
C PRO A 252 31.99 -15.09 -9.97
N PHE A 253 32.29 -14.94 -11.25
CA PHE A 253 31.44 -15.48 -12.31
C PHE A 253 31.58 -17.02 -12.40
N PRO A 254 30.60 -17.75 -12.99
CA PRO A 254 30.65 -19.20 -13.13
C PRO A 254 31.85 -19.74 -13.92
N SER A 255 32.52 -18.88 -14.70
CA SER A 255 33.79 -19.16 -15.38
C SER A 255 35.02 -19.17 -14.45
N GLY A 256 34.84 -18.94 -13.15
CA GLY A 256 35.91 -18.76 -12.17
C GLY A 256 36.59 -17.38 -12.23
N GLN A 257 36.22 -16.52 -13.18
CA GLN A 257 36.82 -15.19 -13.34
C GLN A 257 36.35 -14.24 -12.22
N PRO A 258 37.26 -13.41 -11.67
CA PRO A 258 36.88 -12.35 -10.74
C PRO A 258 36.01 -11.31 -11.45
N LYS A 259 35.17 -10.62 -10.66
CA LYS A 259 34.39 -9.48 -11.17
C LYS A 259 35.27 -8.23 -11.21
N PRO A 260 35.25 -7.42 -12.29
CA PRO A 260 36.15 -6.27 -12.46
C PRO A 260 35.84 -5.07 -11.56
N VAL A 261 34.76 -5.13 -10.77
CA VAL A 261 34.36 -4.09 -9.82
C VAL A 261 34.06 -4.75 -8.48
N SER A 262 34.67 -4.24 -7.41
CA SER A 262 34.39 -4.64 -6.03
C SER A 262 32.96 -4.27 -5.62
N ARG A 263 32.37 -5.06 -4.70
CA ARG A 263 31.02 -4.77 -4.17
C ARG A 263 30.95 -3.39 -3.53
N GLN A 264 29.83 -2.70 -3.73
CA GLN A 264 29.58 -1.35 -3.21
C GLN A 264 28.19 -1.27 -2.57
N ILE A 265 28.06 -0.44 -1.54
CA ILE A 265 26.78 0.11 -1.11
C ILE A 265 26.84 1.62 -1.39
N ARG A 266 25.73 2.20 -1.87
CA ARG A 266 25.54 3.66 -1.93
C ARG A 266 24.18 4.01 -1.36
N GLN A 267 24.12 5.09 -0.58
CA GLN A 267 22.86 5.59 -0.05
C GLN A 267 22.03 6.24 -1.17
N ALA A 268 20.96 5.58 -1.58
CA ALA A 268 20.07 6.09 -2.62
C ALA A 268 19.09 7.15 -2.04
N PRO A 269 18.62 8.09 -2.88
CA PRO A 269 17.57 9.04 -2.51
C PRO A 269 16.20 8.37 -2.36
N LEU A 270 15.22 9.17 -1.93
CA LEU A 270 13.81 8.75 -1.88
C LEU A 270 13.24 8.68 -3.30
N LEU A 271 12.91 7.47 -3.77
CA LEU A 271 12.25 7.26 -5.06
C LEU A 271 10.74 7.46 -4.94
N VAL A 272 10.21 8.43 -5.68
CA VAL A 272 8.79 8.77 -5.73
C VAL A 272 8.32 8.94 -7.17
N ARG A 273 7.04 8.69 -7.41
CA ARG A 273 6.37 9.17 -8.62
C ARG A 273 5.86 10.58 -8.35
N HIS A 274 6.00 11.48 -9.32
CA HIS A 274 5.56 12.86 -9.15
C HIS A 274 4.07 13.02 -9.42
N PRO A 275 3.37 13.91 -8.68
CA PRO A 275 2.06 14.40 -9.07
C PRO A 275 2.09 15.03 -10.47
N ILE A 276 0.93 15.06 -11.14
CA ILE A 276 0.76 15.79 -12.39
C ILE A 276 0.88 17.30 -12.09
N PRO A 277 1.72 18.05 -12.83
CA PRO A 277 1.92 19.47 -12.55
C PRO A 277 0.61 20.28 -12.66
N ASN A 278 0.29 20.99 -11.58
CA ASN A 278 -0.88 21.87 -11.45
C ASN A 278 -2.26 21.17 -11.43
N THR A 279 -2.34 19.90 -10.98
CA THR A 279 -3.65 19.26 -10.71
C THR A 279 -4.48 20.09 -9.73
N ASP A 280 -5.69 20.46 -10.14
CA ASP A 280 -6.65 21.21 -9.32
C ASP A 280 -7.40 20.30 -8.32
N ARG A 281 -7.52 20.77 -7.07
CA ARG A 281 -8.29 20.08 -6.02
C ARG A 281 -9.75 19.91 -6.43
N THR A 282 -10.36 20.92 -7.03
CA THR A 282 -11.79 20.93 -7.40
C THR A 282 -12.07 19.85 -8.46
N GLN A 283 -11.25 19.77 -9.50
CA GLN A 283 -11.32 18.75 -10.54
C GLN A 283 -11.10 17.34 -9.98
N LEU A 284 -10.06 17.12 -9.15
CA LEU A 284 -9.78 15.81 -8.57
C LEU A 284 -10.92 15.34 -7.64
N LEU A 285 -11.44 16.22 -6.79
CA LEU A 285 -12.57 15.92 -5.91
C LEU A 285 -13.87 15.67 -6.69
N ASN A 286 -14.13 16.42 -7.78
CA ASN A 286 -15.26 16.14 -8.69
C ASN A 286 -15.13 14.78 -9.38
N TYR A 287 -13.92 14.38 -9.82
CA TYR A 287 -13.67 13.08 -10.43
C TYR A 287 -13.81 11.90 -9.44
N ILE A 288 -13.52 12.14 -8.16
CA ILE A 288 -13.80 11.20 -7.05
C ILE A 288 -15.31 11.16 -6.69
N GLY A 289 -16.12 12.10 -7.20
CA GLY A 289 -17.56 12.19 -6.91
C GLY A 289 -17.91 12.93 -5.62
N VAL A 290 -16.98 13.71 -5.05
CA VAL A 290 -17.22 14.52 -3.84
C VAL A 290 -18.08 15.74 -4.20
N PRO A 291 -19.22 16.00 -3.53
CA PRO A 291 -20.04 17.19 -3.75
C PRO A 291 -19.29 18.49 -3.46
N SER A 292 -19.51 19.52 -4.28
CA SER A 292 -18.80 20.81 -4.19
C SER A 292 -18.97 21.53 -2.85
N SER A 293 -20.08 21.29 -2.14
CA SER A 293 -20.29 21.78 -0.76
C SER A 293 -19.27 21.26 0.25
N LEU A 294 -18.60 20.16 -0.03
CA LEU A 294 -17.59 19.53 0.82
C LEU A 294 -16.15 19.79 0.38
N HIS A 295 -15.91 20.47 -0.76
CA HIS A 295 -14.54 20.66 -1.30
C HIS A 295 -13.61 21.48 -0.39
N ALA A 296 -14.19 22.33 0.47
CA ALA A 296 -13.48 23.10 1.49
C ALA A 296 -13.09 22.27 2.74
N HIS A 297 -13.58 21.04 2.88
CA HIS A 297 -13.20 20.16 3.98
C HIS A 297 -11.76 19.66 3.83
N LYS A 298 -11.15 19.28 4.96
CA LYS A 298 -9.88 18.53 4.98
C LYS A 298 -10.10 17.11 4.46
N VAL A 299 -9.12 16.55 3.76
CA VAL A 299 -9.22 15.20 3.20
C VAL A 299 -8.34 14.24 3.96
N LEU A 300 -8.97 13.24 4.59
CA LEU A 300 -8.32 12.01 5.00
C LEU A 300 -8.25 11.08 3.79
N ILE A 301 -7.06 10.65 3.41
CA ILE A 301 -6.88 9.53 2.48
C ILE A 301 -6.92 8.25 3.30
N VAL A 302 -7.76 7.28 2.95
CA VAL A 302 -7.77 5.96 3.58
C VAL A 302 -7.21 4.95 2.58
N SER A 303 -5.99 4.47 2.85
CA SER A 303 -5.19 3.62 1.95
C SER A 303 -4.72 2.36 2.66
N PHE A 304 -5.66 1.42 2.85
CA PHE A 304 -5.40 0.10 3.43
C PHE A 304 -5.94 -0.96 2.46
N GLY A 305 -5.03 -1.69 1.79
CA GLY A 305 -5.38 -2.56 0.67
C GLY A 305 -6.40 -3.64 1.03
N GLY A 306 -7.54 -3.65 0.34
CA GLY A 306 -8.56 -4.69 0.49
C GLY A 306 -9.50 -4.55 1.70
N GLN A 307 -9.66 -3.33 2.25
CA GLN A 307 -10.67 -3.03 3.28
C GLN A 307 -12.10 -3.45 2.90
N VAL A 308 -12.94 -3.65 3.93
CA VAL A 308 -14.38 -3.41 3.89
C VAL A 308 -14.73 -2.50 5.08
N ILE A 309 -15.08 -1.24 4.81
CA ILE A 309 -15.43 -0.25 5.83
C ILE A 309 -16.95 -0.23 5.97
N LYS A 310 -17.46 -0.78 7.07
CA LYS A 310 -18.89 -0.75 7.40
C LYS A 310 -19.24 0.48 8.22
N ARG A 311 -20.48 0.98 8.07
CA ARG A 311 -21.01 2.08 8.87
C ARG A 311 -21.07 1.72 10.37
N PRO A 312 -20.56 2.56 11.28
CA PRO A 312 -20.73 2.36 12.73
C PRO A 312 -22.20 2.35 13.13
N THR A 313 -22.64 1.26 13.75
CA THR A 313 -24.01 1.02 14.21
C THR A 313 -24.30 1.74 15.52
N GLY A 314 -24.42 3.07 15.47
CA GLY A 314 -24.76 3.90 16.63
C GLY A 314 -25.30 5.30 16.33
N THR A 315 -25.04 5.85 15.14
CA THR A 315 -25.44 7.21 14.77
C THR A 315 -26.95 7.35 14.52
N ARG A 316 -27.72 7.53 15.60
CA ARG A 316 -29.09 8.05 15.54
C ARG A 316 -29.03 9.46 14.98
N THR A 317 -29.55 9.66 13.77
CA THR A 317 -29.86 10.99 13.25
C THR A 317 -30.78 11.71 14.25
N PRO A 318 -30.47 12.96 14.66
CA PRO A 318 -31.42 13.79 15.37
C PRO A 318 -32.71 13.87 14.53
N SER A 319 -33.82 13.39 15.10
CA SER A 319 -35.10 13.46 14.39
C SER A 319 -35.50 14.93 14.29
N ALA A 320 -35.68 15.43 13.05
CA ALA A 320 -35.99 16.83 12.82
C ALA A 320 -37.22 17.24 13.63
N ALA A 321 -37.09 18.31 14.42
CA ALA A 321 -38.21 18.82 15.22
C ALA A 321 -39.36 19.24 14.28
N PRO A 322 -40.61 18.87 14.58
CA PRO A 322 -41.73 19.19 13.70
C PRO A 322 -41.92 20.71 13.62
N SER A 323 -41.82 21.25 12.41
CA SER A 323 -42.00 22.68 12.17
C SER A 323 -43.43 23.11 12.55
N PRO A 324 -43.60 24.26 13.23
CA PRO A 324 -44.94 24.76 13.56
C PRO A 324 -45.66 25.21 12.28
N ASN A 325 -46.69 24.47 11.87
CA ASN A 325 -47.50 24.80 10.70
C ASN A 325 -48.26 26.11 10.93
N TYR A 326 -47.75 27.20 10.34
CA TYR A 326 -48.49 28.45 10.20
C TYR A 326 -49.33 28.39 8.91
N SER A 327 -50.58 28.85 8.96
CA SER A 327 -51.46 28.89 7.79
C SER A 327 -52.35 30.15 7.84
N PRO A 328 -52.35 30.99 6.80
CA PRO A 328 -53.14 32.22 6.78
C PRO A 328 -54.64 31.93 6.58
N PRO A 329 -55.53 32.85 6.99
CA PRO A 329 -56.96 32.58 7.06
C PRO A 329 -57.69 32.71 5.71
N GLY A 330 -58.67 31.82 5.48
CA GLY A 330 -59.63 31.89 4.38
C GLY A 330 -60.98 31.29 4.81
N SER A 331 -62.07 32.02 4.56
CA SER A 331 -63.46 31.57 4.77
C SER A 331 -64.01 30.92 3.47
N THR A 332 -65.18 30.26 3.38
CA THR A 332 -66.41 30.36 4.17
C THR A 332 -67.30 29.08 4.05
N ILE A 333 -67.96 28.70 5.17
CA ILE A 333 -69.25 27.97 5.38
C ILE A 333 -69.93 27.16 4.24
N SER A 334 -70.24 25.86 4.50
CA SER A 334 -71.57 25.19 4.28
C SER A 334 -71.55 23.75 4.87
N LEU A 335 -72.22 23.40 5.98
CA LEU A 335 -73.64 22.98 6.20
C LEU A 335 -73.97 21.48 5.92
N GLN A 336 -75.03 20.95 6.55
CA GLN A 336 -75.12 19.53 7.02
C GLN A 336 -76.23 18.65 6.38
N SER A 337 -76.17 17.33 6.71
CA SER A 337 -77.28 16.37 7.01
C SER A 337 -77.51 15.18 6.03
N PRO A 338 -78.40 14.17 6.28
CA PRO A 338 -77.93 12.77 6.50
C PRO A 338 -78.62 11.61 5.69
N THR A 339 -78.25 10.37 6.07
CA THR A 339 -78.54 8.97 5.62
C THR A 339 -80.01 8.49 5.52
N PRO A 340 -80.34 7.21 5.09
CA PRO A 340 -79.69 6.16 4.23
C PRO A 340 -80.70 5.66 3.12
N PRO A 341 -81.01 4.37 2.74
CA PRO A 341 -80.36 3.02 2.79
C PRO A 341 -80.51 2.12 1.49
N ALA A 342 -80.21 0.80 1.61
CA ALA A 342 -80.84 -0.39 0.96
C ALA A 342 -80.40 -1.02 -0.41
N ARG A 343 -79.40 -1.94 -0.37
CA ARG A 343 -79.41 -3.43 -0.65
C ARG A 343 -80.22 -4.07 -1.84
N PRO A 344 -79.98 -5.37 -2.25
CA PRO A 344 -78.91 -6.36 -1.92
C PRO A 344 -78.38 -7.30 -3.08
N ARG A 345 -77.52 -8.29 -2.72
CA ARG A 345 -77.17 -9.60 -3.37
C ARG A 345 -75.86 -9.66 -4.20
N HIS A 346 -75.08 -10.75 -4.22
CA HIS A 346 -75.14 -12.06 -3.53
C HIS A 346 -73.73 -12.69 -3.33
N HIS A 347 -73.49 -13.42 -2.23
CA HIS A 347 -72.37 -14.37 -2.07
C HIS A 347 -72.72 -15.49 -1.05
N ARG A 348 -72.17 -16.69 -1.27
CA ARG A 348 -72.21 -17.94 -0.45
C ARG A 348 -71.27 -18.96 -1.15
N HIS A 349 -70.66 -19.99 -0.55
CA HIS A 349 -71.08 -20.88 0.55
C HIS A 349 -69.88 -21.53 1.31
N THR A 350 -69.90 -21.49 2.65
CA THR A 350 -69.65 -22.58 3.67
C THR A 350 -68.40 -23.50 3.64
N SER A 351 -67.57 -23.61 4.72
CA SER A 351 -67.67 -24.46 5.96
C SER A 351 -67.07 -25.89 5.78
N SER A 352 -66.52 -26.65 6.76
CA SER A 352 -66.47 -26.65 8.25
C SER A 352 -65.12 -27.28 8.78
N VAL A 353 -64.56 -27.01 9.98
CA VAL A 353 -64.77 -27.63 11.33
C VAL A 353 -64.83 -29.18 11.29
N ALA A 354 -64.13 -30.05 12.07
CA ALA A 354 -63.31 -30.04 13.34
C ALA A 354 -62.42 -31.35 13.42
N SER A 355 -61.56 -31.74 14.40
CA SER A 355 -60.82 -31.14 15.58
C SER A 355 -59.79 -32.15 16.23
N ILE A 356 -58.82 -31.62 17.03
CA ILE A 356 -57.95 -32.20 18.11
C ILE A 356 -57.68 -33.74 18.22
N SER A 357 -56.41 -34.21 18.18
CA SER A 357 -55.71 -35.01 19.24
C SER A 357 -54.39 -35.74 18.85
N SER A 358 -53.36 -35.61 19.72
CA SER A 358 -52.31 -36.58 20.14
C SER A 358 -51.46 -37.46 19.17
N LEU A 359 -50.12 -37.29 19.33
CA LEU A 359 -49.06 -38.32 19.54
C LEU A 359 -48.38 -39.12 18.40
N THR A 360 -47.06 -39.29 18.62
CA THR A 360 -46.10 -40.28 18.09
C THR A 360 -45.64 -40.20 16.62
N ALA A 361 -44.44 -40.72 16.38
CA ALA A 361 -43.67 -40.55 15.14
C ALA A 361 -43.34 -41.90 14.46
N SER A 362 -43.24 -41.90 13.13
CA SER A 362 -42.61 -42.95 12.31
C SER A 362 -42.27 -42.41 10.91
N ASN A 363 -41.26 -42.98 10.28
CA ASN A 363 -40.62 -42.45 9.06
C ASN A 363 -41.48 -42.61 7.78
N VAL A 364 -41.56 -41.56 6.95
CA VAL A 364 -41.73 -41.70 5.47
C VAL A 364 -40.92 -40.64 4.71
N VAL A 365 -39.74 -41.07 4.26
CA VAL A 365 -39.05 -40.84 2.96
C VAL A 365 -39.53 -39.70 2.02
N ASN A 366 -38.58 -38.84 1.63
CA ASN A 366 -38.43 -38.01 0.41
C ASN A 366 -39.49 -36.95 0.00
N ASP A 367 -39.13 -35.67 0.17
CA ASP A 367 -39.34 -34.58 -0.80
C ASP A 367 -38.25 -33.49 -0.62
N PRO A 368 -37.28 -33.33 -1.54
CA PRO A 368 -36.19 -32.35 -1.38
C PRO A 368 -36.61 -30.88 -1.52
N GLU A 369 -37.65 -30.54 -2.28
CA GLU A 369 -37.89 -29.14 -2.68
C GLU A 369 -38.58 -28.30 -1.59
N ARG A 370 -39.28 -28.94 -0.65
CA ARG A 370 -40.01 -28.24 0.42
C ARG A 370 -39.14 -27.75 1.58
N LEU A 371 -37.90 -28.23 1.73
CA LEU A 371 -36.99 -27.75 2.77
C LEU A 371 -36.46 -26.34 2.46
N HIS A 372 -36.38 -25.97 1.18
CA HIS A 372 -35.73 -24.74 0.75
C HIS A 372 -36.56 -23.45 0.97
N ALA A 373 -37.88 -23.58 1.15
CA ALA A 373 -38.79 -22.43 1.30
C ALA A 373 -39.01 -21.99 2.77
N ALA A 374 -38.70 -22.85 3.75
CA ALA A 374 -38.98 -22.58 5.16
C ALA A 374 -37.87 -21.79 5.91
N LEU A 375 -36.68 -21.66 5.30
CA LEU A 375 -35.51 -21.01 5.91
C LEU A 375 -35.36 -19.52 5.54
N ALA A 376 -36.29 -18.97 4.74
CA ALA A 376 -36.19 -17.64 4.14
C ALA A 376 -36.60 -16.47 5.07
N SER A 377 -36.39 -16.57 6.39
CA SER A 377 -36.72 -15.49 7.35
C SER A 377 -35.93 -15.58 8.66
N PRO A 378 -34.79 -14.87 8.79
CA PRO A 378 -34.12 -14.68 10.07
C PRO A 378 -34.94 -13.77 10.99
N VAL A 379 -35.30 -14.26 12.17
CA VAL A 379 -35.86 -13.43 13.25
C VAL A 379 -34.77 -12.52 13.80
N ARG A 380 -35.02 -11.22 13.91
CA ARG A 380 -34.12 -10.29 14.61
C ARG A 380 -34.08 -10.60 16.11
N ILE A 381 -32.89 -10.83 16.67
CA ILE A 381 -32.48 -10.44 18.04
C ILE A 381 -30.94 -10.49 18.10
N ALA A 382 -30.30 -9.32 18.23
CA ALA A 382 -28.90 -9.10 18.66
C ALA A 382 -28.67 -7.58 18.86
N THR A 383 -27.68 -7.18 19.66
CA THR A 383 -27.40 -5.78 20.04
C THR A 383 -26.29 -5.12 19.21
N PRO A 384 -26.21 -3.77 19.13
CA PRO A 384 -25.66 -3.08 17.96
C PRO A 384 -24.17 -2.70 17.99
N SER A 385 -23.37 -3.15 18.97
CA SER A 385 -22.10 -2.48 19.31
C SER A 385 -20.83 -2.92 18.56
N HIS A 386 -20.90 -3.84 17.59
CA HIS A 386 -19.69 -4.45 16.98
C HIS A 386 -19.50 -4.07 15.50
N ILE A 387 -18.37 -3.42 15.21
CA ILE A 387 -17.87 -3.18 13.84
C ILE A 387 -17.17 -4.46 13.36
N TYR A 388 -17.38 -4.84 12.09
CA TYR A 388 -16.73 -5.99 11.46
C TYR A 388 -16.03 -5.55 10.16
N VAL A 389 -14.71 -5.73 10.10
CA VAL A 389 -13.85 -5.31 8.98
C VAL A 389 -13.29 -6.55 8.27
N PRO A 390 -14.02 -7.15 7.31
CA PRO A 390 -13.50 -8.27 6.53
C PRO A 390 -12.29 -7.85 5.65
N GLY A 391 -11.37 -8.79 5.48
CA GLY A 391 -10.06 -8.58 4.87
C GLY A 391 -10.03 -8.67 3.33
N ALA A 392 -8.79 -8.58 2.81
CA ALA A 392 -8.50 -8.39 1.40
C ALA A 392 -8.95 -9.55 0.49
N PRO A 393 -9.28 -9.27 -0.79
CA PRO A 393 -9.48 -10.33 -1.77
C PRO A 393 -8.19 -11.14 -1.95
N PRO A 394 -8.27 -12.47 -2.15
CA PRO A 394 -7.09 -13.30 -2.30
C PRO A 394 -6.28 -12.92 -3.55
N ALA A 395 -4.96 -13.11 -3.47
CA ALA A 395 -4.12 -13.16 -4.65
C ALA A 395 -4.70 -14.21 -5.63
N SER A 396 -4.79 -13.85 -6.91
CA SER A 396 -5.55 -14.62 -7.90
C SER A 396 -4.99 -16.03 -8.08
N ASN A 397 -5.78 -17.05 -7.71
CA ASN A 397 -5.45 -18.45 -7.93
C ASN A 397 -5.12 -18.69 -9.43
N PRO A 398 -3.95 -19.26 -9.77
CA PRO A 398 -3.68 -19.72 -11.12
C PRO A 398 -4.59 -20.93 -11.40
N SER A 399 -5.65 -20.69 -12.18
CA SER A 399 -6.54 -21.76 -12.62
C SER A 399 -5.79 -22.68 -13.59
N SER A 400 -5.62 -23.95 -13.22
CA SER A 400 -4.86 -24.91 -14.04
C SER A 400 -5.47 -25.04 -15.44
N PRO A 401 -4.69 -24.90 -16.52
CA PRO A 401 -5.22 -25.06 -17.87
C PRO A 401 -5.58 -26.53 -18.11
N LEU A 402 -6.87 -26.83 -18.23
CA LEU A 402 -7.36 -28.12 -18.69
C LEU A 402 -6.83 -28.39 -20.11
N LEU A 403 -6.33 -29.60 -20.35
CA LEU A 403 -5.95 -30.02 -21.69
C LEU A 403 -7.17 -30.02 -22.62
N SER A 404 -7.12 -29.20 -23.67
CA SER A 404 -7.88 -29.41 -24.89
C SER A 404 -6.91 -29.40 -26.08
N THR A 405 -6.87 -30.51 -26.81
CA THR A 405 -6.05 -30.67 -28.01
C THR A 405 -6.79 -30.18 -29.27
N VAL A 406 -6.03 -30.07 -30.38
CA VAL A 406 -6.47 -30.04 -31.80
C VAL A 406 -6.29 -28.70 -32.55
N ARG A 407 -5.12 -28.61 -33.19
CA ARG A 407 -4.84 -28.05 -34.55
C ARG A 407 -4.87 -26.53 -34.79
N SER A 408 -4.19 -26.17 -35.87
CA SER A 408 -3.88 -24.81 -36.32
C SER A 408 -4.88 -24.27 -37.35
N ASN A 409 -4.99 -22.94 -37.44
CA ASN A 409 -4.46 -22.21 -38.60
C ASN A 409 -4.42 -20.68 -38.39
N SER A 410 -3.71 -20.04 -39.32
CA SER A 410 -3.37 -18.62 -39.51
C SER A 410 -4.44 -17.55 -39.30
N MET A 411 -3.95 -16.30 -39.20
CA MET A 411 -4.65 -14.99 -39.25
C MET A 411 -5.32 -14.56 -37.94
N GLY A 412 -4.96 -13.37 -37.48
CA GLY A 412 -5.63 -12.64 -36.39
C GLY A 412 -6.20 -11.30 -36.88
N PRO A 413 -7.10 -10.66 -36.12
CA PRO A 413 -7.67 -9.35 -36.47
C PRO A 413 -6.84 -8.20 -35.87
N ALA A 414 -6.64 -7.14 -36.64
CA ALA A 414 -6.19 -5.85 -36.12
C ALA A 414 -7.40 -4.96 -35.77
N PHE A 415 -7.24 -4.04 -34.81
CA PHE A 415 -8.21 -2.97 -34.59
C PHE A 415 -7.54 -1.58 -34.53
N THR A 416 -7.70 -0.87 -35.65
CA THR A 416 -7.77 0.59 -35.82
C THR A 416 -7.38 1.49 -34.65
N SER A 417 -6.31 2.25 -34.85
CA SER A 417 -6.11 3.54 -34.16
C SER A 417 -7.05 4.62 -34.71
N PHE A 418 -7.29 5.66 -33.90
CA PHE A 418 -7.90 6.92 -34.36
C PHE A 418 -6.86 8.04 -34.28
N PHE A 419 -6.73 8.82 -35.36
CA PHE A 419 -5.89 10.02 -35.42
C PHE A 419 -6.71 11.27 -35.10
N THR A 420 -6.07 12.25 -34.47
CA THR A 420 -6.50 13.66 -34.47
C THR A 420 -5.32 14.57 -34.86
N PRO A 421 -5.56 15.72 -35.52
CA PRO A 421 -4.56 16.41 -36.33
C PRO A 421 -3.62 17.35 -35.53
N PRO A 422 -2.48 17.77 -36.13
CA PRO A 422 -1.58 18.76 -35.54
C PRO A 422 -2.09 20.20 -35.72
N THR A 423 -1.69 21.07 -34.79
CA THR A 423 -1.82 22.55 -34.87
C THR A 423 -0.49 23.20 -34.43
N PRO A 424 -0.21 24.45 -34.86
CA PRO A 424 1.17 24.84 -35.21
C PRO A 424 2.00 25.41 -34.06
N GLY A 425 3.31 25.54 -34.29
CA GLY A 425 4.23 26.16 -33.35
C GLY A 425 4.11 27.68 -33.26
N THR A 426 4.72 28.23 -32.22
CA THR A 426 4.96 29.67 -32.00
C THR A 426 6.41 29.85 -31.54
N GLU A 427 6.99 31.02 -31.79
CA GLU A 427 8.44 31.18 -31.96
C GLU A 427 9.24 31.32 -30.65
N PHE A 428 10.53 30.95 -30.71
CA PHE A 428 11.52 31.19 -29.65
C PHE A 428 12.01 32.64 -29.65
N PRO A 429 12.20 33.25 -28.47
CA PRO A 429 13.27 34.21 -28.24
C PRO A 429 14.57 33.50 -27.82
N GLU A 430 15.69 33.86 -28.44
CA GLU A 430 17.02 33.31 -28.16
C GLU A 430 17.68 33.91 -26.88
N PRO A 431 18.77 33.31 -26.34
CA PRO A 431 19.19 33.52 -24.96
C PRO A 431 20.01 34.80 -24.69
N LEU A 432 19.90 35.29 -23.46
CA LEU A 432 20.87 36.25 -22.90
C LEU A 432 22.11 35.51 -22.36
N ALA A 433 23.28 36.06 -22.67
CA ALA A 433 24.60 35.48 -22.36
C ALA A 433 24.96 35.55 -20.85
N PRO A 434 25.89 34.70 -20.36
CA PRO A 434 26.13 34.53 -18.93
C PRO A 434 26.98 35.66 -18.31
N GLY A 435 26.71 36.01 -17.05
CA GLY A 435 27.51 36.98 -16.30
C GLY A 435 27.30 36.93 -14.79
N ALA A 436 28.41 37.07 -14.05
CA ALA A 436 28.55 37.26 -12.60
C ALA A 436 27.99 36.17 -11.66
N PHE A 437 28.92 35.49 -10.95
CA PHE A 437 28.62 34.83 -9.68
C PHE A 437 28.28 35.87 -8.60
N VAL A 438 27.38 35.52 -7.69
CA VAL A 438 27.19 36.22 -6.41
C VAL A 438 27.25 35.17 -5.30
N GLU A 439 28.28 35.26 -4.45
CA GLU A 439 28.34 34.44 -3.23
C GLU A 439 27.28 34.90 -2.22
N ILE A 440 26.42 33.99 -1.79
CA ILE A 440 25.50 34.21 -0.67
C ILE A 440 25.99 33.35 0.49
N ASN A 441 26.73 33.97 1.41
CA ASN A 441 27.14 33.34 2.66
C ASN A 441 25.90 33.06 3.55
N PRO A 442 25.90 31.97 4.33
CA PRO A 442 24.75 31.61 5.16
C PRO A 442 24.50 32.63 6.28
N PRO A 443 23.25 33.00 6.57
CA PRO A 443 22.92 33.80 7.75
C PRO A 443 23.32 33.07 9.05
N LYS A 444 23.92 33.83 9.97
CA LYS A 444 24.22 33.36 11.33
C LYS A 444 22.99 33.49 12.24
N ASP A 445 23.11 32.89 13.42
CA ASP A 445 22.11 32.79 14.47
C ASP A 445 21.35 34.10 14.76
N ILE A 446 20.02 34.00 14.81
CA ILE A 446 19.15 35.01 15.42
C ILE A 446 18.30 34.32 16.48
N TYR A 447 18.75 34.39 17.73
CA TYR A 447 17.95 34.02 18.89
C TYR A 447 16.86 35.08 19.12
N LEU A 448 15.61 34.74 18.80
CA LEU A 448 14.44 35.51 19.23
C LEU A 448 13.91 34.95 20.56
N SER A 449 14.28 35.61 21.65
CA SER A 449 13.80 35.30 22.99
C SER A 449 12.35 35.75 23.20
N VAL A 450 11.42 34.80 23.12
CA VAL A 450 10.02 35.03 23.52
C VAL A 450 9.92 34.91 25.05
N PRO A 451 9.38 35.91 25.77
CA PRO A 451 9.30 35.86 27.22
C PRO A 451 8.23 34.87 27.69
N TYR A 452 8.64 33.88 28.48
CA TYR A 452 7.74 33.03 29.25
C TYR A 452 7.02 33.85 30.33
N SER A 453 5.71 33.66 30.46
CA SER A 453 4.91 34.15 31.59
C SER A 453 3.95 33.04 32.02
N LEU A 454 4.23 32.42 33.16
CA LEU A 454 3.37 31.40 33.77
C LEU A 454 2.18 32.08 34.45
N PRO A 455 0.93 31.67 34.18
CA PRO A 455 -0.21 32.02 35.03
C PRO A 455 -0.09 31.31 36.38
N THR A 456 -0.22 32.04 37.48
CA THR A 456 -0.49 31.46 38.80
C THR A 456 -1.95 31.00 38.88
N PRO A 457 -2.27 29.96 39.68
CA PRO A 457 -3.66 29.58 39.92
C PRO A 457 -4.40 30.68 40.68
N ASP A 458 -5.68 30.87 40.36
CA ASP A 458 -6.60 31.73 41.11
C ASP A 458 -7.82 30.88 41.53
N ASP A 459 -8.13 30.88 42.82
CA ASP A 459 -9.12 29.99 43.44
C ASP A 459 -10.50 30.66 43.45
N SER A 460 -11.33 30.38 42.43
CA SER A 460 -12.78 30.57 42.54
C SER A 460 -13.55 29.58 41.66
N ALA A 461 -14.46 28.84 42.27
CA ALA A 461 -15.16 27.73 41.63
C ALA A 461 -16.64 28.05 41.39
N GLU A 462 -17.12 27.80 40.18
CA GLU A 462 -18.51 27.37 39.93
C GLU A 462 -18.50 26.07 39.13
N SER A 463 -18.70 24.96 39.85
CA SER A 463 -18.71 23.61 39.29
C SER A 463 -20.01 23.32 38.53
N SER A 464 -20.12 23.86 37.31
CA SER A 464 -21.01 23.30 36.31
C SER A 464 -20.66 21.82 36.10
N PRO A 465 -21.63 20.88 36.18
CA PRO A 465 -21.34 19.48 35.93
C PRO A 465 -20.96 19.30 34.46
N ILE A 466 -19.67 19.09 34.21
CA ILE A 466 -19.21 18.58 32.93
C ILE A 466 -19.80 17.18 32.81
N GLU A 467 -20.86 17.04 32.00
CA GLU A 467 -21.17 15.75 31.40
C GLU A 467 -19.95 15.34 30.59
N ALA A 468 -19.12 14.46 31.18
CA ALA A 468 -18.05 13.80 30.46
C ALA A 468 -18.72 13.00 29.35
N SER A 469 -18.71 13.54 28.14
CA SER A 469 -19.26 12.88 26.98
C SER A 469 -18.51 11.57 26.82
N LEU A 470 -19.19 10.46 27.07
CA LEU A 470 -18.65 9.12 26.88
C LEU A 470 -18.01 9.09 25.49
N ASP A 471 -16.68 8.87 25.41
CA ASP A 471 -15.95 8.98 24.15
C ASP A 471 -16.48 7.96 23.14
N VAL A 472 -17.36 8.41 22.25
CA VAL A 472 -17.95 7.59 21.20
C VAL A 472 -16.91 7.49 20.08
N PRO A 473 -16.42 6.29 19.73
CA PRO A 473 -15.42 6.11 18.68
C PRO A 473 -15.76 6.87 17.39
N LYS A 474 -14.88 7.80 17.02
CA LYS A 474 -15.11 8.75 15.93
C LYS A 474 -14.15 8.48 14.78
N LEU A 475 -14.69 8.06 13.63
CA LEU A 475 -13.91 7.71 12.44
C LEU A 475 -13.19 8.90 11.79
N ILE A 476 -13.81 10.08 11.80
CA ILE A 476 -13.21 11.31 11.25
C ILE A 476 -13.64 12.53 12.09
N PRO A 477 -12.78 13.54 12.28
CA PRO A 477 -13.16 14.76 12.96
C PRO A 477 -14.13 15.60 12.12
N ASP A 478 -14.59 16.73 12.66
CA ASP A 478 -15.54 17.60 11.96
C ASP A 478 -14.82 18.57 11.02
N GLY A 479 -15.46 18.90 9.89
CA GLY A 479 -14.78 19.60 8.78
C GLY A 479 -13.83 18.71 7.96
N TRP A 480 -13.85 17.38 8.15
CA TRP A 480 -13.12 16.40 7.33
C TRP A 480 -14.06 15.59 6.41
N ILE A 481 -13.52 15.09 5.29
CA ILE A 481 -14.06 14.00 4.49
C ILE A 481 -13.02 12.88 4.35
N ALA A 482 -13.46 11.66 4.08
CA ALA A 482 -12.60 10.51 3.83
C ALA A 482 -12.67 10.06 2.37
N VAL A 483 -11.51 9.80 1.76
CA VAL A 483 -11.37 9.28 0.39
C VAL A 483 -10.70 7.91 0.48
N VAL A 484 -11.47 6.85 0.24
CA VAL A 484 -11.04 5.45 0.35
C VAL A 484 -10.45 4.97 -0.98
N CYS A 485 -9.21 4.49 -0.93
CA CYS A 485 -8.40 4.13 -2.10
C CYS A 485 -8.12 2.62 -2.16
N GLY A 486 -7.94 2.07 -3.37
CA GLY A 486 -7.50 0.68 -3.56
C GLY A 486 -8.55 -0.40 -3.24
N VAL A 487 -9.84 -0.07 -3.34
CA VAL A 487 -10.96 -0.96 -3.01
C VAL A 487 -11.14 -2.11 -4.01
N SER A 488 -11.79 -3.20 -3.57
CA SER A 488 -11.97 -4.43 -4.37
C SER A 488 -12.96 -4.25 -5.55
N LYS A 489 -13.17 -5.32 -6.35
CA LYS A 489 -14.13 -5.28 -7.48
C LYS A 489 -15.60 -5.22 -7.03
N ASN A 490 -15.92 -5.71 -5.84
CA ASN A 490 -17.30 -5.87 -5.33
C ASN A 490 -17.58 -4.87 -4.20
N TRP A 491 -16.98 -3.69 -4.25
CA TRP A 491 -17.06 -2.67 -3.22
C TRP A 491 -18.04 -1.56 -3.63
N GLY A 492 -19.00 -1.23 -2.77
CA GLY A 492 -20.05 -0.24 -3.05
C GLY A 492 -21.49 -0.78 -3.03
N GLU A 493 -21.72 -2.04 -2.65
CA GLU A 493 -23.07 -2.59 -2.41
C GLU A 493 -23.56 -2.40 -0.95
N GLU A 494 -22.81 -1.67 -0.12
CA GLU A 494 -23.16 -1.35 1.28
C GLU A 494 -23.11 0.17 1.54
N ASP A 495 -23.99 0.67 2.40
CA ASP A 495 -24.07 2.09 2.78
C ASP A 495 -22.78 2.55 3.49
N LEU A 496 -22.02 3.43 2.84
CA LEU A 496 -20.88 4.13 3.44
C LEU A 496 -21.34 5.12 4.52
N PRO A 497 -20.47 5.46 5.50
CA PRO A 497 -20.73 6.58 6.40
C PRO A 497 -20.86 7.90 5.63
N GLU A 498 -21.61 8.85 6.17
CA GLU A 498 -21.64 10.21 5.63
C GLU A 498 -20.22 10.81 5.62
N ARG A 499 -19.90 11.60 4.59
CA ARG A 499 -18.57 12.18 4.32
C ARG A 499 -17.47 11.18 3.87
N PHE A 500 -17.80 9.92 3.60
CA PHE A 500 -16.89 8.95 2.96
C PHE A 500 -17.15 8.81 1.46
N PHE A 501 -16.09 8.78 0.67
CA PHE A 501 -16.10 8.68 -0.80
C PHE A 501 -15.11 7.62 -1.28
N VAL A 502 -15.35 7.08 -2.49
CA VAL A 502 -14.55 6.00 -3.07
C VAL A 502 -13.74 6.55 -4.24
N ALA A 503 -12.42 6.44 -4.19
CA ALA A 503 -11.59 6.88 -5.31
C ALA A 503 -11.70 5.87 -6.48
N PRO A 504 -11.78 6.35 -7.74
CA PRO A 504 -11.72 5.49 -8.92
C PRO A 504 -10.47 4.60 -8.95
N LYS A 505 -10.56 3.42 -9.57
CA LYS A 505 -9.45 2.43 -9.59
C LYS A 505 -8.27 2.89 -10.46
N ASP A 506 -8.53 3.83 -11.36
CA ASP A 506 -7.61 4.52 -12.24
C ASP A 506 -7.15 5.89 -11.69
N VAL A 507 -7.53 6.25 -10.45
CA VAL A 507 -7.05 7.47 -9.79
C VAL A 507 -5.52 7.44 -9.65
N TYR A 508 -4.87 8.54 -10.01
CA TYR A 508 -3.42 8.65 -9.89
C TYR A 508 -3.03 8.99 -8.44
N MET A 509 -2.65 7.98 -7.67
CA MET A 509 -2.37 8.11 -6.23
C MET A 509 -1.44 9.28 -5.82
N PRO A 510 -0.36 9.64 -6.55
CA PRO A 510 0.48 10.79 -6.18
C PRO A 510 -0.29 12.11 -6.14
N ASP A 511 -1.29 12.31 -7.01
CA ASP A 511 -2.16 13.49 -6.97
C ASP A 511 -3.09 13.46 -5.75
N VAL A 512 -3.62 12.29 -5.41
CA VAL A 512 -4.42 12.11 -4.19
C VAL A 512 -3.59 12.42 -2.94
N THR A 513 -2.36 11.90 -2.87
CA THR A 513 -1.42 12.15 -1.76
C THR A 513 -0.98 13.61 -1.70
N ALA A 514 -0.71 14.26 -2.84
CA ALA A 514 -0.42 15.69 -2.89
C ALA A 514 -1.61 16.55 -2.42
N MET A 515 -2.83 16.18 -2.83
CA MET A 515 -4.07 16.88 -2.50
C MET A 515 -4.53 16.65 -1.05
N GLY A 516 -4.36 15.44 -0.49
CA GLY A 516 -4.83 15.06 0.84
C GLY A 516 -4.16 15.82 1.98
N ASP A 517 -4.82 15.84 3.14
CA ASP A 517 -4.40 16.58 4.33
C ASP A 517 -3.75 15.66 5.39
N VAL A 518 -4.27 14.43 5.56
CA VAL A 518 -3.67 13.31 6.31
C VAL A 518 -3.88 12.02 5.51
N LEU A 519 -2.99 11.04 5.63
CA LEU A 519 -3.19 9.67 5.14
C LEU A 519 -3.29 8.68 6.31
N LEU A 520 -4.33 7.85 6.32
CA LEU A 520 -4.49 6.66 7.18
C LEU A 520 -4.17 5.41 6.36
N GLY A 521 -3.21 4.59 6.79
CA GLY A 521 -2.75 3.44 6.00
C GLY A 521 -1.90 2.44 6.77
N LYS A 522 -1.21 1.56 6.04
CA LYS A 522 -0.09 0.75 6.56
C LYS A 522 1.23 1.24 5.99
N LEU A 523 2.30 1.19 6.80
CA LEU A 523 3.63 1.57 6.33
C LEU A 523 4.09 0.61 5.23
N GLY A 524 4.39 1.17 4.06
CA GLY A 524 4.90 0.45 2.89
C GLY A 524 5.60 1.45 1.97
N TYR A 525 6.77 1.08 1.44
CA TYR A 525 7.74 2.03 0.87
C TYR A 525 7.12 3.08 -0.06
N GLY A 526 6.29 2.68 -1.03
CA GLY A 526 5.66 3.60 -1.98
C GLY A 526 4.79 4.66 -1.30
N THR A 527 3.92 4.27 -0.36
CA THR A 527 3.05 5.20 0.37
C THR A 527 3.86 6.10 1.30
N CYS A 528 4.85 5.54 2.03
CA CYS A 528 5.73 6.33 2.89
C CYS A 528 6.51 7.37 2.08
N ALA A 529 7.05 6.99 0.92
CA ALA A 529 7.80 7.87 0.04
C ALA A 529 6.91 8.98 -0.57
N GLU A 530 5.73 8.63 -1.09
CA GLU A 530 4.75 9.60 -1.60
C GLU A 530 4.29 10.56 -0.48
N CYS A 531 4.10 10.09 0.76
CA CYS A 531 3.81 10.94 1.93
C CYS A 531 4.94 11.90 2.28
N VAL A 532 6.18 11.41 2.44
CA VAL A 532 7.36 12.22 2.81
C VAL A 532 7.65 13.29 1.75
N ASP A 533 7.50 13.00 0.45
CA ASP A 533 7.71 14.03 -0.58
C ASP A 533 6.57 15.04 -0.69
N SER A 534 5.32 14.61 -0.51
CA SER A 534 4.15 15.49 -0.52
C SER A 534 3.89 16.20 0.81
N CYS A 535 4.76 15.97 1.80
CA CYS A 535 4.65 16.37 3.20
C CYS A 535 3.26 16.06 3.80
N THR A 536 2.74 14.87 3.50
CA THR A 536 1.43 14.40 3.99
C THR A 536 1.62 13.57 5.25
N PRO A 537 1.20 14.06 6.43
CA PRO A 537 1.29 13.30 7.67
C PRO A 537 0.50 11.99 7.61
N PHE A 538 1.01 10.98 8.30
CA PHE A 538 0.67 9.57 8.10
C PHE A 538 0.26 8.94 9.43
N VAL A 539 -1.03 8.66 9.59
CA VAL A 539 -1.55 7.77 10.65
C VAL A 539 -1.38 6.33 10.18
N TYR A 540 -0.59 5.51 10.87
CA TYR A 540 -0.33 4.13 10.46
C TYR A 540 -0.79 3.11 11.50
N VAL A 541 -1.41 2.03 11.03
CA VAL A 541 -1.71 0.87 11.88
C VAL A 541 -0.50 -0.08 11.85
N PRO A 542 0.08 -0.45 13.00
CA PRO A 542 1.30 -1.25 13.05
C PRO A 542 1.05 -2.72 12.67
N ARG A 543 2.08 -3.37 12.12
CA ARG A 543 2.04 -4.76 11.66
C ARG A 543 3.26 -5.53 12.18
N ALA A 544 3.17 -6.04 13.40
CA ALA A 544 4.30 -6.65 14.13
C ALA A 544 5.03 -7.79 13.41
N LEU A 545 4.40 -8.47 12.42
CA LEU A 545 5.00 -9.55 11.63
C LEU A 545 5.81 -9.10 10.41
N PHE A 546 5.98 -7.80 10.19
CA PHE A 546 6.61 -7.23 8.99
C PHE A 546 7.92 -6.51 9.33
N VAL A 547 9.06 -7.19 9.14
CA VAL A 547 10.38 -6.64 9.48
C VAL A 547 10.71 -5.34 8.76
N GLU A 548 10.22 -5.15 7.51
CA GLU A 548 10.45 -3.93 6.74
C GLU A 548 9.78 -2.70 7.37
N GLU A 549 8.77 -2.91 8.22
CA GLU A 549 8.06 -1.83 8.89
C GLU A 549 8.95 -1.08 9.88
N HIS A 550 9.87 -1.73 10.59
CA HIS A 550 10.75 -1.06 11.56
C HIS A 550 11.65 0.00 10.89
N GLY A 551 12.16 -0.31 9.69
CA GLY A 551 12.93 0.65 8.88
C GLY A 551 12.06 1.78 8.34
N LEU A 552 10.84 1.48 7.89
CA LEU A 552 9.89 2.50 7.43
C LEU A 552 9.37 3.39 8.57
N ARG A 553 9.23 2.86 9.79
CA ARG A 553 8.83 3.60 10.99
C ARG A 553 9.88 4.62 11.36
N MET A 554 11.15 4.21 11.41
CA MET A 554 12.30 5.10 11.60
C MET A 554 12.35 6.22 10.55
N LEU A 555 12.01 5.94 9.28
CA LEU A 555 11.90 6.98 8.23
C LEU A 555 10.78 7.99 8.51
N MET A 556 9.59 7.55 8.93
CA MET A 556 8.47 8.45 9.24
C MET A 556 8.70 9.26 10.53
N GLU A 557 9.45 8.71 11.48
CA GLU A 557 9.88 9.39 12.71
C GLU A 557 10.96 10.44 12.42
N MET A 558 11.91 10.16 11.53
CA MET A 558 12.90 11.15 11.04
C MET A 558 12.28 12.27 10.21
N ASP A 559 11.20 12.02 9.47
CA ASP A 559 10.41 13.07 8.82
C ASP A 559 9.56 13.88 9.83
N GLY A 560 9.24 13.28 10.99
CA GLY A 560 8.45 13.90 12.06
C GLY A 560 7.01 14.17 11.62
N THR A 561 6.38 13.20 10.95
CA THR A 561 4.97 13.28 10.49
C THR A 561 4.19 11.96 10.59
N GLY A 562 4.80 10.89 11.10
CA GLY A 562 4.13 9.61 11.37
C GLY A 562 3.50 9.55 12.77
N VAL A 563 2.26 9.09 12.87
CA VAL A 563 1.54 8.81 14.13
C VAL A 563 1.08 7.35 14.13
N GLU A 564 1.35 6.63 15.21
CA GLU A 564 0.91 5.23 15.35
C GLU A 564 -0.54 5.17 15.84
N LEU A 565 -1.39 4.40 15.16
CA LEU A 565 -2.75 4.10 15.58
C LEU A 565 -2.84 2.61 15.97
N PRO A 566 -2.92 2.28 17.27
CA PRO A 566 -3.07 0.90 17.74
C PRO A 566 -4.24 0.19 17.05
N ARG A 567 -4.08 -1.11 16.76
CA ARG A 567 -5.05 -1.88 15.95
C ARG A 567 -6.43 -1.90 16.59
N GLU A 568 -6.48 -1.93 17.91
CA GLU A 568 -7.68 -1.98 18.75
C GLU A 568 -8.50 -0.70 18.55
N ARG A 569 -7.84 0.47 18.50
CA ARG A 569 -8.48 1.77 18.22
C ARG A 569 -8.91 1.87 16.74
N TYR A 570 -8.09 1.36 15.82
CA TYR A 570 -8.46 1.28 14.41
C TYR A 570 -9.71 0.40 14.18
N GLU A 571 -9.81 -0.76 14.82
CA GLU A 571 -10.95 -1.68 14.68
C GLU A 571 -12.19 -1.21 15.45
N ALA A 572 -12.00 -0.50 16.58
CA ALA A 572 -13.09 0.20 17.28
C ALA A 572 -13.66 1.41 16.51
N GLY A 573 -12.98 1.87 15.44
CA GLY A 573 -13.38 3.05 14.67
C GLY A 573 -13.02 4.38 15.34
N ASP A 574 -12.10 4.37 16.30
CA ASP A 574 -11.58 5.54 16.99
C ASP A 574 -10.31 6.04 16.30
N TRP A 575 -10.48 6.84 15.24
CA TRP A 575 -9.37 7.36 14.42
C TRP A 575 -9.16 8.87 14.60
N ALA A 576 -10.19 9.60 15.04
CA ALA A 576 -10.22 11.07 15.01
C ALA A 576 -9.04 11.72 15.74
N SER A 577 -8.68 11.26 16.95
CA SER A 577 -7.58 11.89 17.71
C SER A 577 -6.24 11.76 16.99
N ALA A 578 -5.96 10.60 16.39
CA ALA A 578 -4.72 10.35 15.65
C ALA A 578 -4.68 11.16 14.34
N ILE A 579 -5.83 11.39 13.70
CA ILE A 579 -5.96 12.26 12.52
C ILE A 579 -5.66 13.73 12.90
N GLU A 580 -6.17 14.19 14.04
CA GLU A 580 -5.92 15.56 14.53
C GLU A 580 -4.48 15.77 14.99
N GLU A 581 -3.88 14.78 15.67
CA GLU A 581 -2.46 14.75 16.05
C GLU A 581 -1.55 14.77 14.82
N ALA A 582 -1.77 13.88 13.86
CA ALA A 582 -1.00 13.82 12.61
C ALA A 582 -1.15 15.12 11.81
N TRP A 583 -2.36 15.70 11.75
CA TRP A 583 -2.57 17.01 11.15
C TRP A 583 -1.79 18.11 11.90
N ALA A 584 -1.81 18.14 13.23
CA ALA A 584 -1.08 19.15 14.02
C ALA A 584 0.44 19.09 13.77
N LEU A 585 1.01 17.89 13.65
CA LEU A 585 2.44 17.69 13.35
C LEU A 585 2.82 18.05 11.90
N GLY A 586 1.92 17.80 10.94
CA GLY A 586 2.22 17.95 9.51
C GLY A 586 1.71 19.22 8.82
N ALA A 587 0.75 19.95 9.39
CA ALA A 587 0.00 21.02 8.72
C ALA A 587 0.87 22.10 8.06
N GLU A 588 1.90 22.59 8.76
CA GLU A 588 2.78 23.65 8.28
C GLU A 588 3.66 23.15 7.11
N LYS A 589 4.30 21.99 7.27
CA LYS A 589 5.08 21.30 6.22
C LYS A 589 4.21 21.08 4.97
N LYS A 590 2.97 20.61 5.16
CA LYS A 590 1.99 20.38 4.09
C LYS A 590 1.63 21.66 3.34
N LEU A 591 1.36 22.75 4.07
CA LEU A 591 1.05 24.06 3.48
C LEU A 591 2.25 24.61 2.70
N ALA A 592 3.46 24.57 3.27
CA ALA A 592 4.69 24.98 2.60
C ALA A 592 4.94 24.18 1.31
N ARG A 593 4.78 22.85 1.34
CA ARG A 593 4.92 21.98 0.15
C ARG A 593 3.91 22.31 -0.94
N ARG A 594 2.66 22.64 -0.57
CA ARG A 594 1.63 23.12 -1.52
C ARG A 594 2.00 24.48 -2.13
N LEU A 595 2.51 25.43 -1.34
CA LEU A 595 2.95 26.77 -1.83
C LEU A 595 4.18 26.73 -2.76
N LEU A 596 5.03 25.70 -2.64
CA LEU A 596 6.11 25.46 -3.61
C LEU A 596 5.59 24.98 -4.96
N GLY A 597 4.49 24.23 -4.98
CA GLY A 597 3.92 23.61 -6.18
C GLY A 597 4.94 22.73 -6.92
N ALA A 598 4.95 22.79 -8.25
CA ALA A 598 5.89 22.06 -9.09
C ALA A 598 7.38 22.39 -8.83
N ARG A 599 7.69 23.49 -8.13
CA ARG A 599 9.09 23.81 -7.72
C ARG A 599 9.60 22.88 -6.60
N GLY A 600 8.70 22.30 -5.80
CA GLY A 600 9.07 21.32 -4.77
C GLY A 600 9.64 20.03 -5.37
N ASP A 601 8.99 19.52 -6.42
CA ASP A 601 9.38 18.30 -7.14
C ASP A 601 10.81 18.35 -7.69
N ALA A 602 11.28 19.55 -8.04
CA ALA A 602 12.59 19.75 -8.67
C ALA A 602 13.76 19.24 -7.82
N ARG A 603 13.60 19.14 -6.48
CA ARG A 603 14.60 18.50 -5.61
C ARG A 603 14.74 17.02 -5.94
N ARG A 604 13.63 16.28 -5.95
CA ARG A 604 13.64 14.82 -6.18
C ARG A 604 14.02 14.45 -7.60
N ARG A 605 13.54 15.19 -8.60
CA ARG A 605 13.91 14.96 -10.00
C ARG A 605 15.42 15.05 -10.20
N ARG A 606 16.08 16.05 -9.60
CA ARG A 606 17.55 16.12 -9.58
C ARG A 606 18.18 14.91 -8.87
N GLN A 607 17.72 14.57 -7.66
CA GLN A 607 18.25 13.41 -6.93
C GLN A 607 18.11 12.08 -7.71
N GLY A 608 16.99 11.87 -8.40
CA GLY A 608 16.77 10.69 -9.25
C GLY A 608 17.66 10.68 -10.50
N GLN A 609 17.90 11.83 -11.12
CA GLN A 609 18.82 11.98 -12.25
C GLN A 609 20.29 11.86 -11.84
N GLU A 610 20.66 12.34 -10.65
CA GLU A 610 21.96 12.15 -10.01
C GLU A 610 22.20 10.64 -9.76
N MET A 611 21.27 9.95 -9.11
CA MET A 611 21.28 8.49 -8.90
C MET A 611 21.39 7.70 -10.22
N ALA A 612 20.69 8.12 -11.27
CA ALA A 612 20.74 7.47 -12.58
C ALA A 612 22.12 7.63 -13.25
N ARG A 613 22.73 8.83 -13.19
CA ARG A 613 24.09 9.09 -13.69
C ARG A 613 25.16 8.36 -12.89
N GLU A 614 25.00 8.26 -11.57
CA GLU A 614 25.89 7.49 -10.70
C GLU A 614 25.87 5.98 -11.02
N PHE A 615 24.70 5.46 -11.42
CA PHE A 615 24.53 4.10 -11.90
C PHE A 615 25.12 3.90 -13.31
N GLU A 616 24.92 4.84 -14.23
CA GLU A 616 25.57 4.83 -15.57
C GLU A 616 27.10 4.84 -15.43
N ALA A 617 27.65 5.69 -14.56
CA ALA A 617 29.08 5.75 -14.27
C ALA A 617 29.60 4.44 -13.64
N TRP A 618 28.86 3.84 -12.70
CA TRP A 618 29.19 2.54 -12.13
C TRP A 618 29.19 1.43 -13.19
N LEU A 619 28.19 1.40 -14.07
CA LEU A 619 28.11 0.42 -15.16
C LEU A 619 29.25 0.60 -16.17
N GLY A 620 29.69 1.84 -16.41
CA GLY A 620 30.86 2.16 -17.23
C GLY A 620 32.12 1.40 -16.81
N LEU A 621 32.38 1.27 -15.50
CA LEU A 621 33.54 0.57 -14.94
C LEU A 621 33.63 -0.92 -15.36
N TRP A 622 32.48 -1.57 -15.60
CA TRP A 622 32.43 -2.96 -16.07
C TRP A 622 32.79 -3.11 -17.55
N THR A 623 32.57 -2.07 -18.34
CA THR A 623 32.84 -2.08 -19.79
C THR A 623 34.25 -1.63 -20.13
N ASN A 624 34.83 -0.75 -19.31
CA ASN A 624 36.17 -0.19 -19.48
C ASN A 624 36.87 -0.13 -18.10
N PRO A 625 37.26 -1.28 -17.52
CA PRO A 625 37.96 -1.30 -16.24
C PRO A 625 39.30 -0.57 -16.34
N THR A 626 39.49 0.47 -15.52
CA THR A 626 40.75 1.20 -15.41
C THR A 626 41.86 0.28 -14.86
N PRO A 627 43.08 0.24 -15.44
CA PRO A 627 44.09 -0.81 -15.13
C PRO A 627 44.76 -0.76 -13.74
N THR A 628 44.10 -0.26 -12.70
CA THR A 628 44.73 0.21 -11.45
C THR A 628 44.19 -0.40 -10.15
N GLU A 629 43.21 -1.31 -10.19
CA GLU A 629 42.73 -2.05 -9.01
C GLU A 629 42.53 -3.55 -9.36
N ALA A 630 43.63 -4.28 -9.49
CA ALA A 630 43.70 -5.73 -9.78
C ALA A 630 44.80 -6.41 -8.95
#